data_AF-A0A6P0J189-F1
#
_entry.id   AF-A0A6P0J189-F1
#
_cell.length_a   1.000
_cell.length_b   1.000
_cell.length_c   1.000
_cell.angle_alpha   90.00
_cell.angle_beta   90.00
_cell.angle_gamma   90.00
#
_symmetry.space_group_name_H-M   'P 1'
#
loop_
_entity.id
_entity.type
_entity.pdbx_description
1 polymer ?
#
loop_
_entity_poly.entity_id
_entity_poly.type
_entity_poly.pdbx_seq_one_letter_code
_entity_poly.pdbx_strand_id
1 'polypeptide(L)'
;MPYSVGVIFGLIGGLLGTYFNRTVTVSLEFKSKKVFTAALQEALTEMGFEETSKLDDFVVYQRPGLSNIFSGKVFVNISKGTATIASRSRNIKRISRKLSKN
;
A
#
# COMPACT_ATOMS: atom_id res chain seq x y z
N MET A 1 -7.58 29.49 27.12
CA MET A 1 -7.30 29.87 25.71
C MET A 1 -7.33 28.61 24.84
N PRO A 2 -8.51 28.15 24.38
CA PRO A 2 -8.69 26.88 23.64
C PRO A 2 -8.13 26.91 22.20
N TYR A 3 -7.84 28.09 21.66
CA TYR A 3 -7.37 28.27 20.29
C TYR A 3 -5.96 27.72 20.01
N SER A 4 -5.04 27.80 20.99
CA SER A 4 -3.66 27.32 20.83
C SER A 4 -3.60 25.79 20.67
N VAL A 5 -4.47 25.08 21.35
CA VAL A 5 -4.63 23.62 21.24
C VAL A 5 -5.16 23.25 19.85
N GLY A 6 -6.17 23.95 19.35
CA GLY A 6 -6.72 23.74 18.01
C GLY A 6 -5.71 23.96 16.88
N VAL A 7 -4.85 25.00 17.00
CA VAL A 7 -3.79 25.28 16.01
C VAL A 7 -2.74 24.16 15.98
N ILE A 8 -2.30 23.66 17.14
CA ILE A 8 -1.30 22.59 17.23
C ILE A 8 -1.84 21.28 16.63
N PHE A 9 -3.06 20.88 17.00
CA PHE A 9 -3.68 19.68 16.45
C PHE A 9 -3.99 19.83 14.96
N GLY A 10 -4.39 21.02 14.49
CA GLY A 10 -4.58 21.31 13.08
C GLY A 10 -3.28 21.20 12.28
N LEU A 11 -2.17 21.69 12.81
CA LEU A 11 -0.86 21.60 12.16
C LEU A 11 -0.36 20.16 12.08
N ILE A 12 -0.45 19.40 13.19
CA ILE A 12 -0.08 17.97 13.22
C ILE A 12 -0.98 17.18 12.27
N GLY A 13 -2.29 17.42 12.30
CA GLY A 13 -3.25 16.80 11.40
C GLY A 13 -2.97 17.09 9.94
N GLY A 14 -2.63 18.35 9.60
CA GLY A 14 -2.25 18.75 8.24
C GLY A 14 -0.95 18.10 7.75
N LEU A 15 0.07 18.02 8.60
CA LEU A 15 1.34 17.37 8.28
C LEU A 15 1.17 15.85 8.08
N LEU A 16 0.41 15.19 8.96
CA LEU A 16 0.10 13.77 8.80
C LEU A 16 -0.75 13.54 7.54
N GLY A 17 -1.78 14.36 7.32
CA GLY A 17 -2.64 14.29 6.15
C GLY A 17 -1.87 14.37 4.84
N THR A 18 -0.98 15.36 4.69
CA THR A 18 -0.14 15.53 3.50
C THR A 18 0.83 14.37 3.28
N TYR A 19 1.45 13.83 4.34
CA TYR A 19 2.37 12.69 4.24
C TYR A 19 1.69 11.40 3.78
N PHE A 20 0.48 11.12 4.27
CA PHE A 20 -0.26 9.90 3.92
C PHE A 20 -1.03 10.01 2.59
N ASN A 21 -1.17 11.20 2.00
CA ASN A 21 -1.97 11.42 0.79
C ASN A 21 -1.26 11.07 -0.55
N ARG A 22 0.03 10.71 -0.54
CA ARG A 22 0.77 10.45 -1.78
C ARG A 22 0.72 8.99 -2.22
N THR A 23 -0.12 8.68 -3.20
CA THR A 23 -0.10 7.42 -3.96
C THR A 23 1.02 7.45 -5.00
N VAL A 24 1.73 6.32 -5.15
CA VAL A 24 2.76 6.10 -6.16
C VAL A 24 2.59 4.71 -6.78
N THR A 25 3.09 4.55 -7.99
CA THR A 25 3.02 3.31 -8.77
C THR A 25 4.43 2.78 -9.02
N VAL A 26 4.62 1.47 -8.88
CA VAL A 26 5.87 0.79 -9.25
C VAL A 26 5.55 -0.40 -10.16
N SER A 27 6.40 -0.64 -11.14
CA SER A 27 6.35 -1.83 -11.98
C SER A 27 7.55 -2.72 -11.65
N LEU A 28 7.29 -4.00 -11.37
CA LEU A 28 8.29 -4.99 -11.00
C LEU A 28 8.27 -6.12 -12.02
N GLU A 29 9.42 -6.44 -12.59
CA GLU A 29 9.57 -7.59 -13.46
C GLU A 29 9.69 -8.89 -12.64
N PHE A 30 9.10 -9.97 -13.13
CA PHE A 30 9.18 -11.27 -12.50
C PHE A 30 9.30 -12.39 -13.54
N LYS A 31 10.05 -13.44 -13.19
CA LYS A 31 10.24 -14.61 -14.07
C LYS A 31 9.07 -15.59 -14.03
N SER A 32 8.53 -15.84 -12.84
CA SER A 32 7.43 -16.79 -12.63
C SER A 32 6.27 -16.10 -11.92
N LYS A 33 5.11 -16.05 -12.61
CA LYS A 33 3.88 -15.47 -12.06
C LYS A 33 3.49 -16.13 -10.74
N LYS A 34 3.56 -17.46 -10.67
CA LYS A 34 3.16 -18.23 -9.49
C LYS A 34 4.02 -17.89 -8.27
N VAL A 35 5.34 -17.87 -8.45
CA VAL A 35 6.30 -17.56 -7.37
C VAL A 35 6.13 -16.11 -6.91
N PHE A 36 6.03 -15.19 -7.86
CA PHE A 36 5.84 -13.77 -7.55
C PHE A 36 4.53 -13.51 -6.80
N THR A 37 3.41 -14.07 -7.26
CA THR A 37 2.12 -13.89 -6.58
C THR A 37 2.15 -14.45 -5.17
N ALA A 38 2.80 -15.60 -4.94
CA ALA A 38 2.94 -16.17 -3.60
C ALA A 38 3.78 -15.25 -2.67
N ALA A 39 4.95 -14.80 -3.13
CA ALA A 39 5.81 -13.89 -2.38
C ALA A 39 5.13 -12.54 -2.09
N LEU A 40 4.36 -12.02 -3.06
CA LEU A 40 3.59 -10.80 -2.88
C LEU A 40 2.46 -11.00 -1.85
N GLN A 41 1.72 -12.10 -1.94
CA GLN A 41 0.66 -12.42 -0.99
C GLN A 41 1.20 -12.52 0.44
N GLU A 42 2.31 -13.23 0.62
CA GLU A 42 3.02 -13.34 1.90
C GLU A 42 3.44 -11.96 2.41
N ALA A 43 4.13 -11.16 1.59
CA ALA A 43 4.59 -9.83 1.98
C ALA A 43 3.44 -8.90 2.38
N LEU A 44 2.30 -8.95 1.67
CA LEU A 44 1.11 -8.17 1.99
C LEU A 44 0.42 -8.65 3.27
N THR A 45 0.34 -9.97 3.47
CA THR A 45 -0.26 -10.59 4.66
C THR A 45 0.55 -10.27 5.92
N GLU A 46 1.87 -10.35 5.87
CA GLU A 46 2.76 -9.91 6.96
C GLU A 46 2.65 -8.40 7.24
N MET A 47 2.25 -7.63 6.21
CA MET A 47 1.94 -6.22 6.34
C MET A 47 0.48 -5.98 6.80
N GLY A 48 -0.29 -7.02 7.13
CA GLY A 48 -1.67 -6.93 7.61
C GLY A 48 -2.68 -6.49 6.56
N PHE A 49 -2.34 -6.63 5.28
CA PHE A 49 -3.26 -6.42 4.16
C PHE A 49 -3.94 -7.72 3.79
N GLU A 50 -5.22 -7.64 3.48
CA GLU A 50 -6.07 -8.74 3.07
C GLU A 50 -6.67 -8.43 1.69
N GLU A 51 -6.84 -9.45 0.86
CA GLU A 51 -7.53 -9.31 -0.41
C GLU A 51 -9.00 -8.95 -0.14
N THR A 52 -9.45 -7.82 -0.67
CA THR A 52 -10.81 -7.31 -0.40
C THR A 52 -11.70 -7.40 -1.62
N SER A 53 -11.16 -7.14 -2.81
CA SER A 53 -11.94 -7.16 -4.05
C SER A 53 -11.06 -7.39 -5.27
N LYS A 54 -11.68 -7.90 -6.33
CA LYS A 54 -11.10 -7.94 -7.67
C LYS A 54 -11.86 -6.95 -8.54
N LEU A 55 -11.12 -6.12 -9.28
CA LEU A 55 -11.65 -5.07 -10.14
C LEU A 55 -11.00 -5.25 -11.51
N ASP A 56 -11.70 -5.82 -12.48
CA ASP A 56 -11.18 -6.16 -13.81
C ASP A 56 -9.77 -6.78 -13.75
N ASP A 57 -8.74 -6.01 -14.13
CA ASP A 57 -7.34 -6.44 -14.17
C ASP A 57 -6.56 -6.21 -12.85
N PHE A 58 -7.22 -5.77 -11.79
CA PHE A 58 -6.62 -5.44 -10.50
C PHE A 58 -7.16 -6.30 -9.37
N VAL A 59 -6.25 -6.70 -8.48
CA VAL A 59 -6.58 -7.22 -7.15
C VAL A 59 -6.34 -6.11 -6.14
N VAL A 60 -7.32 -5.85 -5.28
CA VAL A 60 -7.29 -4.79 -4.28
C VAL A 60 -7.09 -5.40 -2.90
N TYR A 61 -6.06 -4.92 -2.22
CA TYR A 61 -5.75 -5.31 -0.85
C TYR A 61 -5.93 -4.14 0.11
N GLN A 62 -6.51 -4.40 1.28
CA GLN A 62 -6.78 -3.40 2.31
C GLN A 62 -6.54 -3.99 3.69
N ARG A 63 -6.20 -3.15 4.66
CA ARG A 63 -6.16 -3.57 6.07
C ARG A 63 -7.56 -3.51 6.68
N PRO A 64 -7.91 -4.36 7.67
CA PRO A 64 -9.22 -4.33 8.29
C PRO A 64 -9.43 -3.11 9.21
N GLY A 65 -10.70 -2.72 9.40
CA GLY A 65 -11.13 -1.67 10.33
C GLY A 65 -10.57 -0.27 10.04
N LEU A 66 -10.43 0.56 11.09
CA LEU A 66 -9.96 1.95 10.99
C LEU A 66 -8.50 2.08 10.51
N SER A 67 -7.76 0.97 10.49
CA SER A 67 -6.38 0.96 9.99
C SER A 67 -6.29 1.22 8.47
N ASN A 68 -7.38 1.03 7.71
CA ASN A 68 -7.44 1.35 6.28
C ASN A 68 -7.34 2.85 5.99
N ILE A 69 -7.78 3.71 6.90
CA ILE A 69 -7.78 5.18 6.73
C ILE A 69 -6.34 5.67 6.58
N PHE A 70 -5.45 5.16 7.44
CA PHE A 70 -4.03 5.55 7.50
C PHE A 70 -3.08 4.63 6.72
N SER A 71 -3.51 3.43 6.33
CA SER A 71 -2.72 2.56 5.45
C SER A 71 -3.04 2.70 3.96
N GLY A 72 -4.25 3.12 3.59
CA GLY A 72 -4.69 3.17 2.21
C GLY A 72 -4.86 1.77 1.61
N LYS A 73 -5.04 1.71 0.28
CA LYS A 73 -5.23 0.46 -0.46
C LYS A 73 -3.98 0.10 -1.25
N VAL A 74 -3.80 -1.18 -1.57
CA VAL A 74 -2.79 -1.65 -2.52
C VAL A 74 -3.51 -2.23 -3.72
N PHE A 75 -3.28 -1.66 -4.89
CA PHE A 75 -3.80 -2.15 -6.15
C PHE A 75 -2.69 -2.91 -6.87
N VAL A 76 -2.98 -4.13 -7.29
CA VAL A 76 -2.02 -5.00 -7.95
C VAL A 76 -2.58 -5.45 -9.27
N ASN A 77 -1.87 -5.16 -10.36
CA ASN A 77 -2.11 -5.74 -11.68
C ASN A 77 -0.92 -6.61 -12.06
N ILE A 78 -1.16 -7.84 -12.47
CA ILE A 78 -0.11 -8.79 -12.85
C ILE A 78 -0.31 -9.20 -14.31
N SER A 79 0.51 -8.62 -15.18
CA SER A 79 0.41 -8.76 -16.63
C SER A 79 1.75 -9.20 -17.24
N LYS A 80 1.74 -10.29 -18.02
CA LYS A 80 2.86 -10.78 -18.88
C LYS A 80 4.28 -10.43 -18.39
N GLY A 81 4.69 -10.97 -17.25
CA GLY A 81 6.06 -10.82 -16.72
C GLY A 81 6.32 -9.52 -15.93
N THR A 82 5.32 -8.65 -15.80
CA THR A 82 5.41 -7.40 -15.03
C THR A 82 4.23 -7.27 -14.07
N ALA A 83 4.51 -6.85 -12.84
CA ALA A 83 3.52 -6.55 -11.83
C ALA A 83 3.51 -5.05 -11.56
N THR A 84 2.38 -4.41 -11.79
CA THR A 84 2.17 -2.99 -11.49
C THR A 84 1.44 -2.88 -10.16
N ILE A 85 2.08 -2.20 -9.21
CA ILE A 85 1.58 -2.04 -7.84
C ILE A 85 1.42 -0.55 -7.57
N ALA A 86 0.20 -0.13 -7.24
CA ALA A 86 -0.10 1.25 -6.84
C ALA A 86 -0.56 1.30 -5.38
N SER A 87 0.10 2.14 -4.57
CA SER A 87 -0.26 2.36 -3.17
C SER A 87 0.42 3.61 -2.61
N ARG A 88 0.25 3.88 -1.31
CA ARG A 88 0.99 4.93 -0.61
C ARG A 88 2.50 4.65 -0.68
N SER A 89 3.30 5.70 -0.83
CA SER A 89 4.76 5.58 -0.97
C SER A 89 5.44 4.74 0.12
N ARG A 90 4.98 4.84 1.38
CA ARG A 90 5.48 4.02 2.49
C ARG A 90 5.17 2.52 2.32
N ASN A 91 4.00 2.18 1.77
CA ASN A 91 3.65 0.78 1.49
C ASN A 91 4.52 0.25 0.35
N ILE A 92 4.63 0.99 -0.76
CA ILE A 92 5.48 0.60 -1.90
C ILE A 92 6.93 0.36 -1.46
N LYS A 93 7.53 1.27 -0.69
CA LYS A 93 8.89 1.08 -0.14
C LYS A 93 9.04 -0.21 0.69
N ARG A 94 8.01 -0.57 1.47
CA ARG A 94 8.02 -1.79 2.29
C ARG A 94 7.83 -3.05 1.44
N ILE A 95 6.90 -3.02 0.48
CA ILE A 95 6.64 -4.12 -0.45
C ILE A 95 7.90 -4.40 -1.26
N SER A 96 8.52 -3.39 -1.88
CA SER A 96 9.75 -3.54 -2.65
C SER A 96 10.89 -4.15 -1.82
N ARG A 97 11.04 -3.73 -0.56
CA ARG A 97 12.09 -4.27 0.33
C ARG A 97 11.85 -5.74 0.71
N LYS A 98 10.58 -6.15 0.86
CA LYS A 98 10.23 -7.54 1.15
C LYS A 98 10.43 -8.42 -0.09
N LEU A 99 10.01 -7.93 -1.26
CA LEU A 99 10.16 -8.65 -2.52
C LEU A 99 11.61 -8.73 -3.02
N SER A 100 12.50 -7.82 -2.62
CA SER A 100 13.92 -7.89 -2.96
C SER A 100 14.74 -8.83 -2.07
N LYS A 101 14.16 -9.29 -0.94
CA LYS A 101 14.82 -10.19 0.00
C LYS A 101 14.53 -11.67 -0.29
N ASN A 102 13.55 -11.95 -1.15
CA ASN A 102 13.14 -13.28 -1.60
C ASN A 102 13.54 -13.49 -3.07
#